data_AF-A0A939PKJ4-F1
#
_entry.id   AF-A0A939PKJ4-F1
#
_cell.length_a   1.000
_cell.length_b   1.000
_cell.length_c   1.000
_cell.angle_alpha   90.00
_cell.angle_beta   90.00
_cell.angle_gamma   90.00
#
_symmetry.space_group_name_H-M   'P 1'
#
loop_
_entity.id
_entity.type
_entity.pdbx_description
1 polymer ?
#
loop_
_entity_poly.entity_id
_entity_poly.type
_entity_poly.pdbx_seq_one_letter_code
_entity_poly.pdbx_strand_id
1 'polypeptide(L)'
;MTDWRDAVTTAPLWKYAIIVGGSFALFLGVGAWLTGSSPLGAVVGAVVAGLVFGAVMTGVVAGFRRRQEQAIGPRSRAELIALNRSARLGKPPEDPALDEAALHLISVRRTALSSGLNRLGPWILAALAALQLMRAIADPGFISIGGTVFFAALAVVSPFATRRQIAKLDRLETAIQARQPET
;
A
#
# COMPACT_ATOMS: atom_id res chain seq x y z
N MET A 1 -1.42 -7.67 23.21
CA MET A 1 -2.09 -6.68 22.35
C MET A 1 -1.97 -7.13 20.90
N THR A 2 -3.08 -7.32 20.19
CA THR A 2 -3.09 -7.65 18.76
C THR A 2 -2.54 -6.46 17.97
N ASP A 3 -1.48 -6.67 17.20
CA ASP A 3 -0.93 -5.64 16.30
C ASP A 3 -2.03 -5.27 15.29
N TRP A 4 -2.40 -3.98 15.23
CA TRP A 4 -3.43 -3.48 14.32
C TRP A 4 -3.14 -3.85 12.85
N ARG A 5 -1.85 -4.04 12.51
CA ARG A 5 -1.42 -4.47 11.18
C ARG A 5 -1.89 -5.88 10.84
N ASP A 6 -1.99 -6.76 11.83
CA ASP A 6 -2.46 -8.13 11.64
C ASP A 6 -3.98 -8.14 11.46
N ALA A 7 -4.68 -7.23 12.14
CA ALA A 7 -6.11 -6.97 11.91
C ALA A 7 -6.37 -6.45 10.50
N VAL A 8 -5.55 -5.52 10.01
CA VAL A 8 -5.62 -4.98 8.64
C VAL A 8 -5.37 -6.08 7.62
N THR A 9 -4.31 -6.87 7.78
CA THR A 9 -3.94 -7.95 6.84
C THR A 9 -5.09 -8.93 6.59
N THR A 10 -5.87 -9.24 7.62
CA THR A 10 -6.97 -10.22 7.57
C THR A 10 -8.35 -9.57 7.47
N ALA A 11 -8.43 -8.24 7.37
CA ALA A 11 -9.71 -7.55 7.31
C ALA A 11 -10.47 -7.90 6.02
N PRO A 12 -11.80 -8.06 6.07
CA PRO A 12 -12.65 -8.12 4.89
C PRO A 12 -12.41 -6.92 3.96
N LEU A 13 -12.52 -7.14 2.65
CA LEU A 13 -12.25 -6.11 1.64
C LEU A 13 -13.13 -4.86 1.79
N TRP A 14 -14.38 -5.01 2.23
CA TRP A 14 -15.27 -3.88 2.48
C TRP A 14 -14.74 -2.93 3.57
N LYS A 15 -14.03 -3.45 4.58
CA LYS A 15 -13.40 -2.60 5.61
C LYS A 15 -12.27 -1.76 5.02
N TYR A 16 -11.50 -2.32 4.08
CA TYR A 16 -10.49 -1.56 3.34
C TYR A 16 -11.11 -0.45 2.50
N ALA A 17 -12.21 -0.74 1.80
CA ALA A 17 -12.93 0.27 1.01
C ALA A 17 -13.34 1.46 1.88
N ILE A 18 -13.90 1.20 3.06
CA ILE A 18 -14.32 2.24 4.00
C ILE A 18 -13.12 3.02 4.55
N ILE A 19 -12.06 2.33 4.99
CA ILE A 19 -10.89 3.00 5.57
C ILE A 19 -10.21 3.89 4.52
N VAL A 20 -9.92 3.33 3.33
CA VAL A 20 -9.19 4.02 2.27
C VAL A 20 -10.05 5.10 1.62
N GLY A 21 -11.29 4.75 1.24
CA GLY A 21 -12.23 5.67 0.62
C GLY A 21 -12.68 6.78 1.58
N GLY A 22 -12.93 6.45 2.85
CA GLY A 22 -13.29 7.42 3.88
C GLY A 22 -12.16 8.39 4.21
N SER A 23 -10.92 7.90 4.33
CA SER A 23 -9.75 8.77 4.53
C SER A 23 -9.55 9.72 3.34
N PHE A 24 -9.75 9.23 2.12
CA PHE A 24 -9.63 10.03 0.90
C PHE A 24 -10.76 11.06 0.77
N ALA A 25 -12.00 10.67 1.05
CA ALA A 25 -13.15 11.57 1.11
C ALA A 25 -12.92 12.69 2.13
N LEU A 26 -12.46 12.34 3.34
CA LEU A 26 -12.17 13.33 4.37
C LEU A 26 -11.09 14.32 3.91
N PHE A 27 -9.99 13.82 3.34
CA PHE A 27 -8.93 14.66 2.81
C PHE A 27 -9.43 15.63 1.73
N LEU A 28 -10.20 15.14 0.75
CA LEU A 28 -10.76 15.98 -0.30
C LEU A 28 -11.83 16.95 0.21
N GLY A 29 -12.69 16.52 1.12
CA GLY A 29 -13.75 17.35 1.69
C GLY A 29 -13.20 18.50 2.50
N VAL A 30 -12.20 18.24 3.35
CA VAL A 30 -11.47 19.28 4.09
C VAL A 30 -10.77 20.22 3.13
N GLY A 31 -10.10 19.69 2.10
CA GLY A 31 -9.50 20.52 1.05
C GLY A 31 -10.51 21.46 0.40
N ALA A 32 -11.58 20.90 -0.17
CA ALA A 32 -12.60 21.66 -0.88
C ALA A 32 -13.25 22.75 0.00
N TRP A 33 -13.53 22.43 1.27
CA TRP A 33 -14.04 23.39 2.24
C TRP A 33 -13.08 24.55 2.48
N LEU A 34 -11.78 24.28 2.63
CA LEU A 34 -10.76 25.31 2.80
C LEU A 34 -10.58 26.22 1.57
N THR A 35 -10.95 25.77 0.38
CA THR A 35 -10.93 26.59 -0.85
C THR A 35 -12.22 27.36 -1.13
N GLY A 36 -13.15 27.40 -0.18
CA GLY A 36 -14.40 28.14 -0.33
C GLY A 36 -15.40 27.52 -1.30
N SER A 37 -15.26 26.21 -1.61
CA SER A 37 -16.32 25.49 -2.34
C SER A 37 -17.62 25.50 -1.54
N SER A 38 -18.77 25.43 -2.22
CA SER A 38 -20.05 25.31 -1.53
C SER A 38 -20.04 24.08 -0.61
N PRO A 39 -20.51 24.17 0.66
CA PRO A 39 -20.43 23.06 1.61
C PRO A 39 -21.08 21.78 1.07
N LEU A 40 -22.23 21.90 0.42
CA LEU A 40 -22.93 20.77 -0.19
C LEU A 40 -22.12 20.17 -1.35
N GLY A 41 -21.55 20.99 -2.23
CA GLY A 41 -20.72 20.53 -3.34
C GLY A 41 -19.45 19.84 -2.87
N ALA A 42 -18.80 20.38 -1.84
CA ALA A 42 -17.61 19.79 -1.21
C ALA A 42 -17.93 18.41 -0.62
N VAL A 43 -19.02 18.28 0.12
CA VAL A 43 -19.45 17.00 0.72
C VAL A 43 -19.80 15.97 -0.35
N VAL A 44 -20.63 16.34 -1.33
CA VAL A 44 -21.05 15.42 -2.39
C VAL A 44 -19.84 14.98 -3.23
N GLY A 45 -19.00 15.92 -3.65
CA GLY A 45 -17.78 15.62 -4.42
C GLY A 45 -16.81 14.71 -3.65
N ALA A 46 -16.59 14.99 -2.36
CA ALA A 46 -15.75 14.18 -1.50
C ALA A 46 -16.27 12.74 -1.33
N VAL A 47 -17.58 12.57 -1.11
CA VAL A 47 -18.21 11.24 -0.97
C VAL A 47 -18.09 10.45 -2.27
N VAL A 48 -18.43 11.05 -3.41
CA VAL A 48 -18.34 10.38 -4.72
C VAL A 48 -16.89 9.99 -5.03
N ALA A 49 -15.95 10.91 -4.86
CA ALA A 49 -14.53 10.64 -5.10
C ALA A 49 -13.98 9.57 -4.16
N GLY A 50 -14.37 9.60 -2.88
CA GLY A 50 -14.03 8.59 -1.88
C GLY A 50 -14.53 7.20 -2.21
N LEU A 51 -15.78 7.08 -2.66
CA LEU A 51 -16.37 5.81 -3.07
C LEU A 51 -15.65 5.21 -4.29
N VAL A 52 -15.42 6.03 -5.33
CA VAL A 52 -14.71 5.58 -6.53
C VAL A 52 -13.29 5.16 -6.20
N PHE A 53 -12.55 6.00 -5.45
CA PHE A 53 -11.19 5.69 -5.03
C PHE A 53 -11.12 4.43 -4.16
N GLY A 54 -12.01 4.33 -3.17
CA GLY A 54 -12.11 3.16 -2.30
C GLY A 54 -12.40 1.87 -3.08
N ALA A 55 -13.29 1.92 -4.07
CA ALA A 55 -13.59 0.77 -4.92
C ALA A 55 -12.37 0.33 -5.76
N VAL A 56 -11.70 1.28 -6.42
CA VAL A 56 -10.50 1.01 -7.23
C VAL A 56 -9.39 0.40 -6.36
N MET A 57 -9.08 1.01 -5.22
CA MET A 57 -8.04 0.53 -4.32
C MET A 57 -8.38 -0.84 -3.73
N THR A 58 -9.65 -1.09 -3.43
CA THR A 58 -10.12 -2.41 -2.97
C THR A 58 -9.96 -3.46 -4.05
N GLY A 59 -10.26 -3.14 -5.32
CA GLY A 59 -10.03 -4.02 -6.46
C GLY A 59 -8.55 -4.38 -6.63
N VAL A 60 -7.66 -3.40 -6.49
CA VAL A 60 -6.20 -3.61 -6.50
C VAL A 60 -5.79 -4.57 -5.38
N VAL A 61 -6.22 -4.31 -4.14
CA VAL A 61 -5.91 -5.17 -2.98
C VAL A 61 -6.48 -6.58 -3.16
N ALA A 62 -7.70 -6.71 -3.70
CA ALA A 62 -8.31 -8.00 -4.00
C ALA A 62 -7.48 -8.79 -5.03
N GLY A 63 -7.01 -8.13 -6.09
CA GLY A 63 -6.11 -8.73 -7.07
C GLY A 63 -4.79 -9.20 -6.45
N PHE A 64 -4.19 -8.39 -5.58
CA PHE A 64 -2.97 -8.79 -4.84
C PHE A 64 -3.22 -9.98 -3.92
N ARG A 65 -4.33 -10.00 -3.18
CA ARG A 65 -4.69 -11.14 -2.30
C ARG A 65 -4.91 -12.41 -3.09
N ARG A 66 -5.62 -12.36 -4.22
CA ARG A 66 -5.82 -13.51 -5.11
C ARG A 66 -4.50 -14.06 -5.64
N ARG A 67 -3.59 -13.20 -6.10
CA ARG A 67 -2.26 -13.62 -6.55
C ARG A 67 -1.42 -14.25 -5.43
N GLN A 68 -1.54 -13.73 -4.21
CA GLN A 68 -0.87 -14.32 -3.05
C GLN A 68 -1.44 -15.69 -2.72
N GLU A 69 -2.76 -15.83 -2.64
CA GLU A 69 -3.45 -17.09 -2.38
C GLU A 69 -3.14 -18.15 -3.44
N GLN A 70 -3.10 -17.77 -4.72
CA GLN A 70 -2.68 -18.65 -5.81
C GLN A 70 -1.24 -19.16 -5.67
N ALA A 71 -0.35 -18.38 -5.06
CA ALA A 71 1.06 -18.73 -4.95
C ALA A 71 1.40 -19.54 -3.68
N ILE A 72 0.71 -19.28 -2.56
CA ILE A 72 1.00 -19.95 -1.27
C ILE A 72 -0.02 -21.05 -0.91
N GLY A 73 -1.07 -21.18 -1.73
CA GLY A 73 -2.22 -22.05 -1.48
C GLY A 73 -3.19 -21.49 -0.44
N PRO A 74 -4.30 -22.21 -0.18
CA PRO A 74 -5.21 -21.88 0.91
C PRO A 74 -4.48 -22.04 2.25
N ARG A 75 -4.56 -21.02 3.10
CA ARG A 75 -3.92 -20.98 4.41
C ARG A 75 -4.91 -20.49 5.46
N SER A 76 -4.76 -20.99 6.68
CA SER A 76 -5.51 -20.51 7.83
C SER A 76 -5.19 -19.03 8.09
N ARG A 77 -6.10 -18.35 8.80
CA ARG A 77 -5.91 -16.95 9.20
C ARG A 77 -4.63 -16.74 10.02
N ALA A 78 -4.27 -17.70 10.87
CA ALA A 78 -3.09 -17.63 11.73
C ALA A 78 -1.80 -17.72 10.90
N GLU A 79 -1.73 -18.66 9.94
CA GLU A 79 -0.59 -18.79 9.03
C GLU A 79 -0.41 -17.55 8.16
N LEU A 80 -1.51 -16.98 7.62
CA LEU A 80 -1.44 -15.74 6.86
C LEU A 80 -0.89 -14.57 7.68
N ILE A 81 -1.26 -14.46 8.96
CA ILE A 81 -0.71 -13.46 9.87
C ILE A 81 0.78 -13.73 10.11
N ALA A 82 1.17 -14.97 10.38
CA ALA A 82 2.57 -15.35 10.61
C ALA A 82 3.45 -15.04 9.39
N LEU A 83 3.01 -15.40 8.18
CA LEU A 83 3.70 -15.11 6.92
C LEU A 83 3.84 -13.59 6.67
N ASN A 84 2.76 -12.82 6.85
CA ASN A 84 2.78 -11.37 6.66
C ASN A 84 3.66 -10.67 7.71
N ARG A 85 3.63 -11.14 8.96
CA ARG A 85 4.48 -10.65 10.04
C ARG A 85 5.95 -10.93 9.74
N SER A 86 6.27 -12.15 9.30
CA SER A 86 7.63 -12.56 8.90
C SER A 86 8.19 -11.65 7.79
N ALA A 87 7.41 -11.43 6.72
CA ALA A 87 7.77 -10.53 5.63
C ALA A 87 7.92 -9.05 6.08
N ARG A 88 7.10 -8.60 7.03
CA ARG A 88 7.15 -7.22 7.57
C ARG A 88 8.40 -6.98 8.44
N LEU A 89 8.74 -7.97 9.27
CA LEU A 89 9.85 -7.91 10.20
C LEU A 89 11.19 -8.30 9.56
N GLY A 90 11.15 -9.02 8.44
CA GLY A 90 12.35 -9.61 7.82
C GLY A 90 12.95 -10.71 8.69
N LYS A 91 12.10 -11.47 9.40
CA LYS A 91 12.48 -12.58 10.28
C LYS A 91 11.71 -13.84 9.85
N PRO A 92 12.34 -15.02 9.89
CA PRO A 92 11.68 -16.28 9.53
C PRO A 92 10.42 -16.53 10.36
N PRO A 93 9.42 -17.25 9.81
CA PRO A 93 8.31 -17.76 10.61
C PRO A 93 8.81 -18.64 11.76
N GLU A 94 8.12 -18.59 12.90
CA GLU A 94 8.43 -19.43 14.06
C GLU A 94 8.23 -20.93 13.73
N ASP A 95 7.23 -21.24 12.91
CA ASP A 95 6.94 -22.58 12.42
C ASP A 95 7.69 -22.87 11.11
N PRO A 96 8.66 -23.81 11.09
CA PRO A 96 9.40 -24.19 9.87
C PRO A 96 8.51 -24.77 8.76
N ALA A 97 7.32 -25.29 9.07
CA ALA A 97 6.38 -25.78 8.05
C ALA A 97 5.87 -24.66 7.13
N LEU A 98 6.06 -23.40 7.50
CA LEU A 98 5.68 -22.22 6.71
C LEU A 98 6.80 -21.68 5.82
N ASP A 99 7.98 -22.31 5.82
CA ASP A 99 9.15 -21.78 5.12
C ASP A 99 8.98 -21.77 3.60
N GLU A 100 8.46 -22.85 3.03
CA GLU A 100 8.16 -22.93 1.59
C GLU A 100 7.12 -21.86 1.19
N ALA A 101 6.04 -21.72 1.97
CA ALA A 101 5.02 -20.71 1.74
C ALA A 101 5.58 -19.28 1.85
N ALA A 102 6.52 -19.05 2.78
CA ALA A 102 7.20 -17.78 2.91
C ALA A 102 8.09 -17.47 1.70
N LEU A 103 8.81 -18.46 1.15
CA LEU A 103 9.60 -18.31 -0.08
C LEU A 103 8.72 -17.97 -1.29
N HIS A 104 7.58 -18.64 -1.46
CA HIS A 104 6.60 -18.28 -2.50
C HIS A 104 6.02 -16.87 -2.30
N LEU A 105 5.74 -16.47 -1.06
CA LEU A 105 5.28 -15.12 -0.78
C LEU A 105 6.35 -14.07 -1.12
N ILE A 106 7.63 -14.35 -0.83
CA ILE A 106 8.76 -13.49 -1.18
C ILE A 106 8.85 -13.31 -2.69
N SER A 107 8.76 -14.38 -3.47
CA SER A 107 8.86 -14.29 -4.93
C SER A 107 7.73 -13.46 -5.54
N VAL A 108 6.48 -13.64 -5.09
CA VAL A 108 5.33 -12.83 -5.52
C VAL A 108 5.53 -11.35 -5.18
N ARG A 109 6.00 -11.05 -3.96
CA ARG A 109 6.26 -9.67 -3.55
C ARG A 109 7.41 -9.05 -4.33
N ARG A 110 8.48 -9.79 -4.58
CA ARG A 110 9.63 -9.33 -5.37
C ARG A 110 9.19 -8.99 -6.79
N THR A 111 8.40 -9.85 -7.44
CA THR A 111 7.83 -9.60 -8.77
C THR A 111 6.90 -8.38 -8.78
N ALA A 112 6.07 -8.20 -7.76
CA ALA A 112 5.24 -7.00 -7.63
C ALA A 112 6.09 -5.73 -7.49
N LEU A 113 7.13 -5.75 -6.64
CA LEU A 113 8.03 -4.63 -6.40
C LEU A 113 8.92 -4.32 -7.61
N SER A 114 9.34 -5.34 -8.38
CA SER A 114 10.15 -5.19 -9.58
C SER A 114 9.33 -4.88 -10.83
N SER A 115 8.00 -4.99 -10.77
CA SER A 115 7.12 -4.70 -11.90
C SER A 115 7.35 -3.29 -12.44
N GLY A 116 7.28 -3.14 -13.77
CA GLY A 116 7.50 -1.85 -14.44
C GLY A 116 6.62 -0.72 -13.91
N LEU A 117 5.41 -1.05 -13.41
CA LEU A 117 4.52 -0.09 -12.77
C LEU A 117 5.13 0.56 -11.53
N ASN A 118 5.87 -0.19 -10.70
CA ASN A 118 6.55 0.39 -9.53
C ASN A 118 7.76 1.23 -9.89
N ARG A 119 8.40 0.97 -11.05
CA ARG A 119 9.44 1.87 -11.59
C ARG A 119 8.85 3.17 -12.12
N LEU A 120 7.67 3.11 -12.73
CA LEU A 120 6.94 4.28 -13.22
C LEU A 120 6.24 5.05 -12.09
N GLY A 121 5.93 4.40 -10.97
CA GLY A 121 5.22 5.00 -9.82
C GLY A 121 5.82 6.33 -9.36
N PRO A 122 7.13 6.40 -9.01
CA PRO A 122 7.77 7.66 -8.63
C PRO A 122 7.69 8.75 -9.70
N TRP A 123 7.79 8.38 -10.99
CA TRP A 123 7.67 9.33 -12.10
C TRP A 123 6.24 9.85 -12.26
N ILE A 124 5.23 9.00 -12.12
CA ILE A 124 3.82 9.41 -12.12
C ILE A 124 3.56 10.35 -10.94
N LEU A 125 4.04 10.02 -9.75
CA LEU A 125 3.92 10.88 -8.57
C LEU A 125 4.66 12.22 -8.76
N ALA A 126 5.85 12.21 -9.36
CA ALA A 126 6.60 13.42 -9.68
C ALA A 126 5.86 14.29 -10.72
N ALA A 127 5.27 13.68 -11.75
CA ALA A 127 4.44 14.39 -12.72
C ALA A 127 3.20 15.01 -12.07
N LEU A 128 2.52 14.29 -11.16
CA LEU A 128 1.41 14.84 -10.38
C LEU A 128 1.87 15.99 -9.46
N ALA A 129 3.04 15.87 -8.84
CA ALA A 129 3.63 16.94 -8.03
C ALA A 129 3.93 18.19 -8.88
N ALA A 130 4.49 18.01 -10.07
CA ALA A 130 4.77 19.11 -11.01
C ALA A 130 3.48 19.78 -11.48
N LEU A 131 2.45 19.01 -11.81
CA LEU A 131 1.14 19.54 -12.18
C LEU A 131 0.52 20.37 -11.05
N GLN A 132 0.58 19.86 -9.81
CA GLN A 132 0.10 20.59 -8.64
C GLN A 132 0.93 21.84 -8.35
N LEU A 133 2.24 21.79 -8.60
CA LEU A 133 3.13 22.95 -8.46
C LEU A 133 2.76 24.04 -9.49
N MET A 134 2.53 23.67 -10.76
CA MET A 134 2.06 24.60 -11.79
C MET A 134 0.74 25.24 -11.38
N ARG A 135 -0.19 24.45 -10.84
CA ARG A 135 -1.45 24.97 -10.31
C ARG A 135 -1.23 25.91 -9.12
N ALA A 136 -0.31 25.58 -8.21
CA ALA A 136 0.04 26.43 -7.07
C ALA A 136 0.64 27.78 -7.50
N ILE A 137 1.34 27.82 -8.62
CA ILE A 137 1.89 29.07 -9.18
C ILE A 137 0.76 29.94 -9.78
N ALA A 138 -0.20 29.33 -10.48
CA ALA A 138 -1.32 30.04 -11.10
C ALA A 138 -2.37 30.50 -10.08
N ASP A 139 -2.63 29.67 -9.07
CA ASP A 139 -3.60 29.92 -8.00
C ASP A 139 -3.02 29.35 -6.69
N PRO A 140 -2.29 30.19 -5.91
CA PRO A 140 -1.61 29.80 -4.68
C PRO A 140 -2.62 29.55 -3.56
N GLY A 141 -3.32 28.42 -3.67
CA GLY A 141 -4.20 27.87 -2.65
C GLY A 141 -3.50 26.81 -1.80
N PHE A 142 -3.94 26.68 -0.54
CA PHE A 142 -3.45 25.69 0.41
C PHE A 142 -3.49 24.25 -0.15
N ILE A 143 -4.54 23.89 -0.91
CA ILE A 143 -4.64 22.57 -1.55
C ILE A 143 -3.52 22.35 -2.56
N SER A 144 -3.21 23.34 -3.39
CA SER A 144 -2.20 23.23 -4.43
C SER A 144 -0.82 23.01 -3.81
N ILE A 145 -0.46 23.84 -2.81
CA ILE A 145 0.81 23.72 -2.08
C ILE A 145 0.88 22.39 -1.31
N GLY A 146 -0.16 22.07 -0.55
CA GLY A 146 -0.23 20.83 0.24
C GLY A 146 -0.17 19.58 -0.64
N GLY A 147 -0.87 19.60 -1.77
CA GLY A 147 -0.84 18.55 -2.78
C GLY A 147 0.54 18.38 -3.39
N THR A 148 1.22 19.46 -3.76
CA THR A 148 2.60 19.42 -4.26
C THR A 148 3.54 18.80 -3.25
N VAL A 149 3.53 19.28 -1.99
CA VAL A 149 4.39 18.74 -0.93
C VAL A 149 4.09 17.26 -0.69
N PHE A 150 2.83 16.88 -0.67
CA PHE A 150 2.40 15.50 -0.48
C PHE A 150 2.89 14.57 -1.59
N PHE A 151 2.64 14.92 -2.87
CA PHE A 151 3.06 14.09 -3.99
C PHE A 151 4.59 14.06 -4.16
N ALA A 152 5.27 15.18 -3.91
CA ALA A 152 6.73 15.23 -3.89
C ALA A 152 7.31 14.33 -2.80
N ALA A 153 6.76 14.39 -1.59
CA ALA A 153 7.17 13.51 -0.49
C ALA A 153 6.95 12.03 -0.84
N LEU A 154 5.80 11.67 -1.43
CA LEU A 154 5.55 10.30 -1.88
C LEU A 154 6.53 9.85 -2.98
N ALA A 155 6.81 10.71 -3.96
CA ALA A 155 7.76 10.42 -5.03
C ALA A 155 9.17 10.14 -4.49
N VAL A 156 9.59 10.88 -3.46
CA VAL A 156 10.88 10.68 -2.79
C VAL A 156 10.87 9.46 -1.88
N VAL A 157 9.85 9.28 -1.02
CA VAL A 157 9.82 8.21 0.00
C VAL A 157 9.59 6.83 -0.61
N SER A 158 8.79 6.72 -1.67
CA SER A 158 8.43 5.46 -2.34
C SER A 158 9.64 4.58 -2.74
N PRO A 159 10.68 5.10 -3.43
CA PRO A 159 11.86 4.30 -3.77
C PRO A 159 12.64 3.85 -2.53
N PHE A 160 12.76 4.68 -1.49
CA PHE A 160 13.43 4.29 -0.25
C PHE A 160 12.65 3.18 0.49
N ALA A 161 11.33 3.30 0.55
CA ALA A 161 10.46 2.29 1.14
C ALA A 161 10.57 0.96 0.39
N THR A 162 10.55 0.99 -0.95
CA THR A 162 10.72 -0.19 -1.80
C THR A 162 12.07 -0.86 -1.58
N ARG A 163 13.17 -0.10 -1.58
CA ARG A 163 14.52 -0.63 -1.32
C ARG A 163 14.62 -1.27 0.06
N ARG A 164 14.10 -0.61 1.09
CA ARG A 164 14.05 -1.16 2.46
C ARG A 164 13.23 -2.44 2.54
N GLN A 165 12.14 -2.53 1.77
CA GLN A 165 11.30 -3.71 1.74
C GLN A 165 12.01 -4.88 1.03
N ILE A 166 12.68 -4.65 -0.08
CA ILE A 166 13.49 -5.67 -0.77
C ILE A 166 14.56 -6.22 0.17
N ALA A 167 15.34 -5.34 0.82
CA ALA A 167 16.37 -5.75 1.77
C ALA A 167 15.82 -6.53 3.00
N LYS A 168 14.54 -6.38 3.33
CA LYS A 168 13.88 -7.21 4.36
C LYS A 168 13.51 -8.59 3.83
N LEU A 169 13.03 -8.66 2.59
CA LEU A 169 12.71 -9.93 1.92
C LEU A 169 13.97 -10.76 1.68
N ASP A 170 15.08 -10.13 1.27
CA ASP A 170 16.36 -10.82 1.06
C ASP A 170 16.88 -11.42 2.38
N ARG A 171 16.84 -10.65 3.48
CA ARG A 171 17.21 -11.17 4.81
C ARG A 171 16.33 -12.32 5.26
N LEU A 172 15.03 -12.26 4.96
CA LEU A 172 14.09 -13.33 5.27
C LEU A 172 14.42 -14.61 4.48
N GLU A 173 14.67 -14.47 3.18
CA GLU A 173 15.05 -15.58 2.30
C GLU A 173 16.34 -16.26 2.78
N THR A 174 17.39 -15.49 3.07
CA THR A 174 18.65 -16.02 3.62
C THR A 174 18.43 -16.74 4.95
N ALA A 175 17.60 -16.20 5.84
CA ALA A 175 17.32 -16.82 7.14
C ALA A 175 16.52 -18.13 7.03
N ILE A 176 15.64 -18.24 6.04
CA ILE A 176 14.90 -19.49 5.76
C ILE A 176 15.86 -20.53 5.16
N GLN A 177 16.67 -20.14 4.17
CA GLN A 177 17.64 -21.04 3.54
C GLN A 177 18.66 -21.59 4.55
N ALA A 178 19.12 -20.77 5.50
CA ALA A 178 20.04 -21.22 6.55
C ALA A 178 19.44 -22.29 7.49
N ARG A 179 18.11 -22.46 7.53
CA ARG A 179 17.44 -23.52 8.32
C ARG A 179 17.20 -24.80 7.54
N GLN A 180 17.33 -24.79 6.22
CA GLN A 180 17.18 -25.97 5.38
C GLN A 180 18.56 -26.58 5.17
N PRO A 181 18.97 -27.61 5.94
CA PRO A 181 20.22 -28.31 5.66
C PRO A 181 20.14 -28.89 4.25
N GLU A 182 21.22 -28.78 3.48
CA GLU A 182 21.36 -29.41 2.16
C GLU A 182 21.14 -30.92 2.33
N THR A 183 19.92 -31.38 2.01
CA THR A 183 19.52 -32.78 2.00
C THR A 183 19.87 -33.41 0.66
#